data_AF-A0A2V9AQP3-F1
#
_entry.id   AF-A0A2V9AQP3-F1
#
_cell.length_a   1.000
_cell.length_b   1.000
_cell.length_c   1.000
_cell.angle_alpha   90.00
_cell.angle_beta   90.00
_cell.angle_gamma   90.00
#
_symmetry.space_group_name_H-M   'P 1'
#
loop_
_entity.id
_entity.type
_entity.pdbx_description
1 polymer ?
#
loop_
_entity_poly.entity_id
_entity_poly.type
_entity_poly.pdbx_seq_one_letter_code
_entity_poly.pdbx_strand_id
1 'polypeptide(L)'
;MTIWLYEVSGRERGMNMTGWLEYFTEGFGAQMRAVQITAEHVMRKDVILARARKNGLKDRPVALLGYPLSAGKATVAECEEDLKMNRRTLQRDLKLLAEKGLVSEIRTGPTDFTKYYQPLP
;
A
#
# COMPACT_ATOMS: atom_id res chain seq x y z
N MET A 1 -38.98 56.47 -11.75
CA MET A 1 -39.38 56.01 -10.41
C MET A 1 -39.13 54.51 -10.37
N THR A 2 -38.35 54.08 -9.37
CA THR A 2 -38.23 52.69 -8.88
C THR A 2 -37.37 51.75 -9.76
N ILE A 3 -36.04 51.69 -9.55
CA ILE A 3 -35.32 50.93 -8.48
C ILE A 3 -35.21 49.44 -8.89
N TRP A 4 -34.01 48.97 -9.30
CA TRP A 4 -33.17 48.00 -8.57
C TRP A 4 -33.84 46.61 -8.42
N LEU A 5 -33.29 45.42 -8.68
CA LEU A 5 -31.93 44.91 -8.70
C LEU A 5 -31.89 43.66 -9.61
N TYR A 6 -30.89 43.60 -10.50
CA TYR A 6 -30.33 42.33 -10.99
C TYR A 6 -29.38 41.77 -9.93
N GLU A 7 -29.87 41.63 -8.70
CA GLU A 7 -29.06 41.26 -7.53
C GLU A 7 -29.97 40.74 -6.41
N VAL A 8 -30.44 39.50 -6.55
CA VAL A 8 -30.79 38.70 -5.38
C VAL A 8 -29.92 37.44 -5.44
N SER A 9 -28.66 37.69 -5.06
CA SER A 9 -27.78 36.76 -4.35
C SER A 9 -28.59 35.69 -3.61
N GLY A 10 -28.24 34.41 -3.80
CA GLY A 10 -28.87 33.24 -3.20
C GLY A 10 -28.80 33.19 -1.66
N ARG A 11 -29.49 34.12 -1.00
CA ARG A 11 -29.62 34.26 0.46
C ARG A 11 -31.03 34.05 0.98
N GLU A 12 -31.98 33.63 0.15
CA GLU A 12 -33.40 33.59 0.56
C GLU A 12 -33.98 32.20 0.83
N ARG A 13 -33.15 31.20 1.17
CA ARG A 13 -33.67 30.04 1.90
C ARG A 13 -32.72 29.75 3.04
N GLY A 14 -33.26 29.70 4.26
CA GLY A 14 -32.56 29.39 5.51
C GLY A 14 -31.99 27.97 5.54
N MET A 15 -31.12 27.66 4.57
CA MET A 15 -30.18 26.57 4.66
C MET A 15 -29.16 27.01 5.71
N ASN A 16 -29.22 26.37 6.88
CA ASN A 16 -28.12 26.39 7.82
C ASN A 16 -26.90 25.75 7.13
N MET A 17 -26.17 26.54 6.33
CA MET A 17 -25.00 26.11 5.57
C MET A 17 -23.87 25.60 6.47
N THR A 18 -23.93 25.91 7.77
CA THR A 18 -23.02 25.39 8.79
C THR A 18 -23.01 23.88 8.82
N GLY A 19 -24.18 23.22 8.77
CA GLY A 19 -24.24 21.76 8.76
C GLY A 19 -23.67 21.12 7.49
N TRP A 20 -23.80 21.80 6.33
CA TRP A 20 -23.19 21.32 5.09
C TRP A 20 -21.67 21.50 5.09
N LEU A 21 -21.17 22.60 5.67
CA LEU A 21 -19.75 22.84 5.82
C LEU A 21 -19.10 21.87 6.81
N GLU A 22 -19.77 21.57 7.93
CA GLU A 22 -19.35 20.55 8.90
C GLU A 22 -19.25 19.17 8.24
N TYR A 23 -20.29 18.76 7.51
CA TYR A 23 -20.28 17.48 6.77
C TYR A 23 -19.15 17.41 5.72
N PHE A 24 -18.94 18.50 4.96
CA PHE A 24 -17.89 18.56 3.95
C PHE A 24 -16.49 18.50 4.59
N THR A 25 -16.25 19.27 5.64
CA THR A 25 -14.95 19.31 6.32
C THR A 25 -14.63 18.00 7.02
N GLU A 26 -15.62 17.32 7.59
CA GLU A 26 -15.46 15.98 8.16
C GLU A 26 -15.14 14.94 7.08
N GLY A 27 -15.92 14.92 5.99
CA GLY A 27 -15.71 14.02 4.85
C GLY A 27 -14.34 14.23 4.19
N PHE A 28 -13.95 15.49 3.99
CA PHE A 28 -12.63 15.85 3.48
C PHE A 28 -11.50 15.43 4.43
N GLY A 29 -11.68 15.63 5.74
CA GLY A 29 -10.74 15.16 6.75
C GLY A 29 -10.53 13.65 6.72
N ALA A 30 -11.60 12.87 6.52
CA ALA A 30 -11.51 11.42 6.35
C ALA A 30 -10.73 11.02 5.09
N GLN A 31 -10.97 11.71 3.97
CA GLN A 31 -10.26 11.49 2.71
C GLN A 31 -8.77 11.81 2.84
N MET A 32 -8.42 12.93 3.47
CA MET A 32 -7.02 13.31 3.69
C MET A 32 -6.27 12.30 4.57
N ARG A 33 -6.93 11.74 5.59
CA ARG A 33 -6.35 10.65 6.39
C ARG A 33 -6.11 9.39 5.56
N ALA A 34 -7.06 9.02 4.70
CA ALA A 34 -6.89 7.87 3.81
C ALA A 34 -5.70 8.06 2.86
N VAL A 35 -5.57 9.25 2.26
CA VAL A 35 -4.42 9.61 1.42
C VAL A 35 -3.10 9.53 2.20
N GLN A 36 -3.06 10.05 3.43
CA GLN A 36 -1.87 10.00 4.27
C GLN A 36 -1.43 8.56 4.57
N ILE A 37 -2.38 7.69 4.95
CA ILE A 37 -2.11 6.27 5.23
C ILE A 37 -1.58 5.57 3.98
N THR A 38 -2.20 5.80 2.82
CA THR A 38 -1.73 5.22 1.56
C THR A 38 -0.34 5.72 1.19
N ALA A 39 -0.07 7.02 1.35
CA ALA A 39 1.24 7.61 1.08
C ALA A 39 2.33 7.02 1.99
N GLU A 40 2.04 6.87 3.28
CA GLU A 40 2.98 6.27 4.24
C GLU A 40 3.32 4.82 3.84
N HIS A 41 2.31 4.03 3.46
CA HIS A 41 2.51 2.65 3.04
C HIS A 41 3.39 2.55 1.78
N VAL A 42 3.12 3.38 0.77
CA VAL A 42 3.92 3.43 -0.46
C VAL A 42 5.36 3.85 -0.18
N MET A 43 5.55 4.92 0.62
CA MET A 43 6.89 5.41 0.97
C MET A 43 7.70 4.36 1.76
N ARG A 44 7.07 3.67 2.72
CA ARG A 44 7.75 2.63 3.51
C ARG A 44 8.27 1.50 2.61
N LYS A 45 7.45 1.05 1.66
CA LYS A 45 7.86 0.06 0.65
C LYS A 45 9.04 0.56 -0.18
N ASP A 46 8.98 1.78 -0.69
CA ASP A 46 10.03 2.34 -1.55
C ASP A 46 11.37 2.49 -0.82
N VAL A 47 11.34 2.88 0.45
CA VAL A 47 12.54 2.95 1.31
C VAL A 47 13.19 1.57 1.47
N ILE A 48 12.40 0.53 1.73
CA ILE A 48 12.90 -0.85 1.86
C ILE A 48 13.52 -1.34 0.54
N LEU A 49 12.85 -1.11 -0.58
CA LEU A 49 13.34 -1.50 -1.91
C LEU A 49 14.63 -0.74 -2.27
N ALA A 50 14.70 0.56 -2.00
CA ALA A 50 15.89 1.36 -2.22
C ALA A 50 17.07 0.87 -1.37
N ARG A 51 16.84 0.56 -0.10
CA ARG A 51 17.86 -0.01 0.80
C ARG A 51 18.34 -1.37 0.32
N ALA A 52 17.42 -2.24 -0.12
CA ALA A 52 17.77 -3.55 -0.68
C ALA A 52 18.69 -3.43 -1.90
N ARG A 53 18.36 -2.53 -2.84
CA ARG A 53 19.24 -2.23 -3.99
C ARG A 53 20.61 -1.73 -3.55
N LYS A 54 20.64 -0.78 -2.60
CA LYS A 54 21.90 -0.19 -2.08
C LYS A 54 22.79 -1.24 -1.39
N ASN A 55 22.18 -2.27 -0.80
CA ASN A 55 22.86 -3.40 -0.18
C ASN A 55 23.22 -4.53 -1.18
N GLY A 56 23.15 -4.25 -2.48
CA GLY A 56 23.63 -5.13 -3.54
C GLY A 56 22.67 -6.25 -3.95
N LEU A 57 21.38 -6.18 -3.60
CA LEU A 57 20.42 -7.10 -4.20
C LEU A 57 20.25 -6.79 -5.69
N LYS A 58 20.27 -7.84 -6.50
CA LYS A 58 19.98 -7.77 -7.94
C LYS A 58 18.51 -7.41 -8.17
N ASP A 59 18.22 -6.85 -9.35
CA ASP A 59 16.89 -6.36 -9.71
C ASP A 59 15.78 -7.41 -9.53
N ARG A 60 16.07 -8.66 -9.86
CA ARG A 60 15.08 -9.75 -9.77
C ARG A 60 14.66 -10.07 -8.31
N PRO A 61 15.57 -10.36 -7.36
CA PRO A 61 15.21 -10.43 -5.93
C PRO A 61 14.52 -9.18 -5.38
N VAL A 62 14.89 -7.99 -5.86
CA VAL A 62 14.22 -6.74 -5.44
C VAL A 62 12.79 -6.67 -5.97
N ALA A 63 12.56 -7.06 -7.22
CA ALA A 63 11.22 -7.15 -7.79
C ALA A 63 10.35 -8.16 -7.02
N LEU A 64 10.93 -9.32 -6.68
CA LEU A 64 10.26 -10.32 -5.87
C LEU A 64 9.92 -9.81 -4.45
N LEU A 65 10.81 -9.04 -3.82
CA LEU A 65 10.56 -8.45 -2.49
C LEU A 65 9.36 -7.48 -2.51
N GLY A 66 9.09 -6.83 -3.64
CA GLY A 66 7.94 -5.94 -3.78
C GLY A 66 6.59 -6.65 -3.59
N TYR A 67 6.53 -7.96 -3.85
CA TYR A 67 5.31 -8.76 -3.72
C TYR A 67 4.84 -8.90 -2.25
N PRO A 68 5.61 -9.50 -1.31
CA PRO A 68 5.21 -9.58 0.08
C PRO A 68 5.07 -8.19 0.72
N LEU A 69 5.84 -7.18 0.30
CA LEU A 69 5.69 -5.81 0.82
C LEU A 69 4.34 -5.18 0.46
N SER A 70 3.71 -5.61 -0.63
CA SER A 70 2.40 -5.10 -1.07
C SER A 70 1.25 -5.99 -0.58
N ALA A 71 1.42 -7.32 -0.63
CA ALA A 71 0.39 -8.28 -0.25
C ALA A 71 0.40 -8.65 1.25
N GLY A 72 1.45 -8.27 1.99
CA GLY A 72 1.67 -8.64 3.40
C GLY A 72 2.19 -10.06 3.61
N LYS A 73 2.04 -10.94 2.61
CA LYS A 73 2.60 -12.30 2.58
C LYS A 73 2.88 -12.74 1.15
N ALA A 74 3.67 -13.79 1.00
CA ALA A 74 4.00 -14.38 -0.28
C ALA A 74 4.19 -15.90 -0.14
N THR A 75 3.40 -16.69 -0.86
CA THR A 75 3.71 -18.09 -1.12
C THR A 75 4.49 -18.24 -2.43
N VAL A 76 5.19 -19.36 -2.59
CA VAL A 76 5.90 -19.66 -3.84
C VAL A 76 4.93 -19.81 -5.02
N ALA A 77 3.73 -20.37 -4.77
CA ALA A 77 2.71 -20.58 -5.81
C ALA A 77 2.13 -19.25 -6.32
N GLU A 78 1.76 -18.35 -5.41
CA GLU A 78 1.28 -17.00 -5.76
C GLU A 78 2.35 -16.22 -6.55
N CYS A 79 3.61 -16.26 -6.11
CA CYS A 79 4.70 -15.62 -6.85
C CYS A 79 4.95 -16.25 -8.24
N GLU A 80 4.75 -17.56 -8.37
CA GLU A 80 4.89 -18.27 -9.65
C GLU A 80 3.79 -17.87 -10.63
N GLU A 81 2.56 -17.69 -10.14
CA GLU A 81 1.42 -17.24 -10.92
C GLU A 81 1.57 -15.77 -11.36
N ASP A 82 1.97 -14.88 -10.45
CA ASP A 82 2.00 -13.44 -10.73
C ASP A 82 3.26 -12.99 -11.46
N LEU A 83 4.43 -13.54 -11.09
CA LEU A 83 5.70 -13.13 -11.69
C LEU A 83 6.12 -13.99 -12.88
N LYS A 84 5.39 -15.08 -13.17
CA LYS A 84 5.68 -16.06 -14.24
C LYS A 84 7.15 -16.55 -14.22
N MET A 85 7.72 -16.65 -13.02
CA MET A 85 9.10 -17.07 -12.80
C MET A 85 9.17 -18.54 -12.39
N ASN A 86 10.24 -19.22 -12.77
CA ASN A 86 10.45 -20.62 -12.39
C ASN A 86 10.48 -20.81 -10.86
N ARG A 87 9.74 -21.81 -10.35
CA ARG A 87 9.69 -22.17 -8.93
C ARG A 87 11.03 -22.26 -8.21
N ARG A 88 12.04 -22.92 -8.80
CA ARG A 88 13.38 -23.06 -8.18
C ARG A 88 14.07 -21.71 -8.03
N THR A 89 13.84 -20.82 -8.99
CA THR A 89 14.36 -19.45 -8.94
C THR A 89 13.70 -18.65 -7.82
N LEU A 90 12.37 -18.70 -7.73
CA LEU A 90 11.61 -18.03 -6.66
C LEU A 90 12.01 -18.53 -5.28
N GLN A 91 12.11 -19.84 -5.09
CA GLN A 91 12.55 -20.43 -3.83
C GLN A 91 13.94 -19.96 -3.42
N ARG A 92 14.89 -19.92 -4.37
CA ARG A 92 16.25 -19.44 -4.09
C ARG A 92 16.26 -17.96 -3.70
N ASP A 93 15.51 -17.14 -4.42
CA ASP A 93 15.49 -15.69 -4.18
C ASP A 93 14.72 -15.36 -2.89
N LEU A 94 13.61 -16.02 -2.57
CA LEU A 94 12.91 -15.88 -1.28
C LEU A 94 13.79 -16.30 -0.10
N LYS A 95 14.56 -17.37 -0.26
CA LYS A 95 15.54 -17.78 0.75
C LYS A 95 16.62 -16.71 0.95
N LEU A 96 17.14 -16.15 -0.14
CA LEU A 96 18.10 -15.03 -0.07
C LEU A 96 17.50 -13.80 0.64
N LEU A 97 16.23 -13.48 0.40
CA LEU A 97 15.54 -12.39 1.08
C LEU A 97 15.40 -12.66 2.59
N ALA A 98 15.11 -13.91 2.97
CA ALA A 98 15.02 -14.32 4.36
C ALA A 98 16.39 -14.28 5.07
N GLU A 99 17.44 -14.77 4.43
CA GLU A 99 18.82 -14.72 4.92
C GLU A 99 19.32 -13.28 5.12
N LYS A 100 18.83 -12.34 4.30
CA LYS A 100 19.13 -10.90 4.44
C LYS A 100 18.22 -10.17 5.43
N GLY A 101 17.30 -10.88 6.10
CA GLY A 101 16.37 -10.28 7.06
C GLY A 101 15.42 -9.27 6.43
N LEU A 102 15.00 -9.50 5.19
CA LEU A 102 14.00 -8.66 4.50
C LEU A 102 12.59 -9.26 4.60
N VAL A 103 12.52 -10.58 4.78
CA VAL A 103 11.29 -11.33 5.01
C VAL A 103 11.53 -12.40 6.09
N SER A 104 10.48 -12.81 6.78
CA SER A 104 10.48 -13.99 7.66
C SER A 104 9.79 -15.16 6.97
N GLU A 105 10.40 -16.34 7.06
CA GLU A 105 9.79 -17.58 6.63
C GLU A 105 8.90 -18.14 7.73
N ILE A 106 7.61 -18.33 7.45
CA ILE A 106 6.64 -18.91 8.38
C ILE A 106 6.24 -20.29 7.88
N ARG A 107 6.31 -21.28 8.78
CA ARG A 107 5.86 -22.66 8.55
C ARG A 107 4.92 -23.07 9.69
N THR A 108 3.83 -23.73 9.35
CA THR A 108 2.86 -24.27 10.31
C THR A 108 3.16 -25.74 10.64
N GLY A 109 4.08 -26.41 9.94
CA GLY A 109 4.49 -27.81 10.19
C GLY A 109 5.75 -28.32 9.45
N PRO A 110 6.16 -29.58 9.68
CA PRO A 110 7.39 -30.18 9.13
C PRO A 110 7.37 -30.40 7.61
N THR A 111 6.20 -30.76 7.06
CA THR A 111 5.94 -30.94 5.62
C THR A 111 4.74 -30.09 5.29
N ASP A 112 4.96 -28.81 5.04
CA ASP A 112 3.85 -27.85 5.05
C ASP A 112 3.73 -27.09 3.74
N PHE A 113 2.64 -27.41 3.02
CA PHE A 113 2.19 -26.72 1.83
C PHE A 113 1.73 -25.29 2.12
N THR A 114 1.57 -24.93 3.40
CA THR A 114 1.22 -23.57 3.84
C THR A 114 2.43 -22.68 4.13
N LYS A 115 3.64 -23.07 3.70
CA LYS A 115 4.83 -22.20 3.84
C LYS A 115 4.63 -20.88 3.10
N TYR A 116 4.76 -19.76 3.81
CA TYR A 116 4.75 -18.42 3.25
C TYR A 116 5.86 -17.54 3.83
N TYR A 117 6.10 -16.42 3.17
CA TYR A 117 7.06 -15.40 3.56
C TYR A 117 6.30 -14.11 3.87
N GLN A 118 6.63 -13.44 4.97
CA GLN A 118 6.07 -12.14 5.33
C GLN A 118 7.16 -11.08 5.44
N PRO A 119 6.92 -9.81 5.09
CA PRO A 119 7.87 -8.73 5.35
C PRO A 119 8.17 -8.62 6.84
N LEU A 120 9.41 -8.25 7.16
CA LEU A 120 9.70 -7.77 8.50
C LEU A 120 9.12 -6.35 8.71
N PRO A 121 8.63 -6.03 9.93
CA PRO A 121 8.07 -4.72 10.25
C PRO A 121 9.09 -3.57 10.18
#